data_AF-A0AA45RSS6-F1
#
_entry.id   AF-A0AA45RSS6-F1
#
_cell.length_a   1.000
_cell.length_b   1.000
_cell.length_c   1.000
_cell.angle_alpha   90.00
_cell.angle_beta   90.00
_cell.angle_gamma   90.00
#
_symmetry.space_group_name_H-M   'P 1'
#
loop_
_entity.id
_entity.type
_entity.pdbx_description
1 polymer ?
#
loop_
_entity_poly.entity_id
_entity_poly.type
_entity_poly.pdbx_seq_one_letter_code
_entity_poly.pdbx_strand_id
1 'polypeptide(L)'
;MFTVLRDALKVEKLPLGQGWGDVIANATESTTQGERYRKFLRAYFAESTITGERYVQLFDVADDDAKQIAAQIQGATANSPTFGSTYPLPIPQDLLASASSEPELCEVRLHDSGDFSLIFCSARWHDDKNAYEAKELPKHVLDTYNGIDKLVTYRKVYYQAYDVVTLRVNLGRIEVCIEAPTKAKKAEIEGLPLKVLSACALHIAKFKGMGAKPPENLFPAIAGMYYHGTEGKVMGLAFRTMTGSIKKERMTPDNVDLRNEKFHHAGMNALGQKISPYELTLDYEMTTPSTIATLKLAALIRELSSATPTLHGCYVTSTSFSAFEHTLNRLVTYIY
;
A
#
# COMPACT_ATOMS: atom_id res chain seq x y z
N MET A 1 7.91 -7.00 -5.84
CA MET A 1 7.01 -8.17 -5.71
C MET A 1 7.79 -9.47 -5.46
N PHE A 2 8.78 -9.83 -6.29
CA PHE A 2 9.53 -11.09 -6.10
C PHE A 2 10.33 -11.15 -4.78
N THR A 3 10.96 -10.05 -4.35
CA THR A 3 11.73 -10.00 -3.09
C THR A 3 10.87 -10.32 -1.87
N VAL A 4 9.68 -9.72 -1.77
CA VAL A 4 8.75 -9.89 -0.64
C VAL A 4 8.24 -11.34 -0.54
N LEU A 5 7.86 -11.94 -1.68
CA LEU A 5 7.48 -13.36 -1.72
C LEU A 5 8.65 -14.26 -1.31
N ARG A 6 9.87 -13.95 -1.76
CA ARG A 6 11.06 -14.73 -1.43
C ARG A 6 11.37 -14.70 0.07
N ASP A 7 11.21 -13.54 0.71
CA ASP A 7 11.41 -13.41 2.15
C ASP A 7 10.35 -14.19 2.93
N ALA A 8 9.09 -14.16 2.48
CA ALA A 8 8.02 -14.97 3.07
C ALA A 8 8.26 -16.49 2.91
N LEU A 9 8.73 -16.94 1.73
CA LEU A 9 9.12 -18.34 1.50
C LEU A 9 10.27 -18.76 2.43
N LYS A 10 11.23 -17.87 2.69
CA LYS A 10 12.36 -18.12 3.60
C LYS A 10 11.89 -18.32 5.04
N VAL A 11 10.97 -17.48 5.52
CA VAL A 11 10.37 -17.62 6.87
C VAL A 11 9.67 -18.97 7.01
N GLU A 12 8.93 -19.38 5.99
CA GLU A 12 8.26 -20.68 5.94
C GLU A 12 9.19 -21.87 5.67
N LYS A 13 10.50 -21.66 5.54
CA LYS A 13 11.48 -22.71 5.22
C LYS A 13 11.08 -23.50 3.97
N LEU A 14 10.58 -22.80 2.95
CA LEU A 14 10.26 -23.35 1.64
C LEU A 14 11.43 -23.10 0.67
N PRO A 15 11.62 -23.96 -0.35
CA PRO A 15 12.62 -23.74 -1.39
C PRO A 15 12.54 -22.34 -1.99
N LEU A 16 13.69 -21.70 -2.13
CA LEU A 16 13.78 -20.38 -2.73
C LEU A 16 14.03 -20.51 -4.24
N GLY A 17 13.43 -19.60 -5.01
CA GLY A 17 13.71 -19.43 -6.43
C GLY A 17 14.48 -18.15 -6.72
N GLN A 18 15.22 -18.13 -7.82
CA GLN A 18 15.78 -16.91 -8.43
C GLN A 18 14.75 -16.21 -9.34
N GLY A 19 13.71 -16.93 -9.77
CA GLY A 19 12.62 -16.35 -10.56
C GLY A 19 11.31 -17.14 -10.48
N TRP A 20 10.32 -16.69 -11.25
CA TRP A 20 9.00 -17.34 -11.34
C TRP A 20 9.07 -18.77 -11.86
N GLY A 21 10.03 -19.10 -12.72
CA GLY A 21 10.23 -20.47 -13.21
C GLY A 21 10.47 -21.46 -12.06
N ASP A 22 11.32 -21.09 -11.10
CA ASP A 22 11.61 -21.92 -9.93
C ASP A 22 10.40 -22.03 -9.00
N VAL A 23 9.68 -20.92 -8.81
CA VAL A 23 8.44 -20.90 -8.01
C VAL A 23 7.41 -21.87 -8.61
N ILE A 24 7.26 -21.85 -9.94
CA ILE A 24 6.36 -22.77 -10.66
C ILE A 24 6.85 -24.20 -10.51
N ALA A 25 8.14 -24.47 -10.75
CA ALA A 25 8.72 -25.80 -10.64
C ALA A 25 8.50 -26.41 -9.24
N ASN A 26 8.82 -25.66 -8.18
CA ASN A 26 8.58 -26.08 -6.79
C ASN A 26 7.09 -26.32 -6.50
N ALA A 27 6.22 -25.49 -7.07
CA ALA A 27 4.77 -25.60 -6.86
C ALA A 27 4.13 -26.75 -7.66
N THR A 28 4.73 -27.20 -8.76
CA THR A 28 4.19 -28.30 -9.59
C THR A 28 4.72 -29.68 -9.19
N GLU A 29 5.67 -29.76 -8.25
CA GLU A 29 6.12 -31.04 -7.72
C GLU A 29 4.96 -31.83 -7.10
N SER A 30 4.88 -33.12 -7.44
CA SER A 30 3.92 -34.07 -6.88
C SER A 30 4.34 -34.61 -5.50
N THR A 31 5.18 -33.87 -4.78
CA THR A 31 5.74 -34.21 -3.47
C THR A 31 4.92 -33.54 -2.35
N THR A 32 5.08 -34.00 -1.11
CA THR A 32 4.54 -33.29 0.08
C THR A 32 5.07 -31.86 0.17
N GLN A 33 6.31 -31.64 -0.28
CA GLN A 33 6.91 -30.31 -0.33
C GLN A 33 6.18 -29.41 -1.34
N GLY A 34 5.89 -29.91 -2.54
CA GLY A 34 5.09 -29.18 -3.54
C GLY A 34 3.67 -28.88 -3.06
N GLU A 35 3.03 -29.79 -2.33
CA GLU A 35 1.73 -29.54 -1.70
C GLU A 35 1.78 -28.41 -0.66
N ARG A 36 2.77 -28.46 0.23
CA ARG A 36 3.01 -27.42 1.23
C ARG A 36 3.28 -26.06 0.56
N TYR A 37 4.03 -26.07 -0.54
CA TYR A 37 4.31 -24.89 -1.35
C TYR A 37 3.02 -24.29 -1.95
N ARG A 38 2.17 -25.12 -2.57
CA ARG A 38 0.88 -24.69 -3.11
C ARG A 38 -0.05 -24.15 -2.02
N LYS A 39 -0.11 -24.80 -0.85
CA LYS A 39 -0.91 -24.33 0.29
C LYS A 39 -0.43 -22.95 0.76
N PHE A 40 0.88 -22.77 0.88
CA PHE A 40 1.48 -21.48 1.22
C PHE A 40 1.13 -20.41 0.18
N LEU A 41 1.33 -20.67 -1.12
CA LEU A 41 1.05 -19.68 -2.16
C LEU A 41 -0.42 -19.25 -2.17
N ARG A 42 -1.37 -20.19 -1.95
CA ARG A 42 -2.80 -19.85 -1.83
C ARG A 42 -3.07 -18.95 -0.63
N ALA A 43 -2.52 -19.28 0.53
CA ALA A 43 -2.69 -18.49 1.74
C ALA A 43 -2.04 -17.10 1.59
N TYR A 44 -0.80 -17.05 1.13
CA TYR A 44 -0.06 -15.82 0.85
C TYR A 44 -0.81 -14.92 -0.13
N PHE A 45 -1.34 -15.49 -1.21
CA PHE A 45 -2.09 -14.73 -2.19
C PHE A 45 -3.43 -14.22 -1.62
N ALA A 46 -4.19 -15.06 -0.91
CA ALA A 46 -5.42 -14.64 -0.23
C ALA A 46 -5.15 -13.51 0.78
N GLU A 47 -4.03 -13.56 1.51
CA GLU A 47 -3.60 -12.50 2.41
C GLU A 47 -3.24 -11.21 1.65
N SER A 48 -2.57 -11.35 0.51
CA SER A 48 -2.18 -10.21 -0.32
C SER A 48 -3.36 -9.47 -0.94
N THR A 49 -4.55 -10.08 -1.02
CA THR A 49 -5.78 -9.37 -1.47
C THR A 49 -6.16 -8.22 -0.53
N ILE A 50 -5.79 -8.31 0.76
CA ILE A 50 -6.05 -7.26 1.76
C ILE A 50 -4.78 -6.56 2.26
N THR A 51 -3.62 -7.17 2.08
CA THR A 51 -2.30 -6.63 2.47
C THR A 51 -1.45 -6.33 1.24
N GLY A 52 -0.11 -6.30 1.34
CA GLY A 52 0.78 -5.83 0.29
C GLY A 52 1.02 -4.33 0.39
N GLU A 53 1.37 -3.70 -0.74
CA GLU A 53 1.60 -2.25 -0.81
C GLU A 53 0.26 -1.53 -0.99
N ARG A 54 -0.13 -0.75 0.03
CA ARG A 54 -1.39 -0.01 0.10
C ARG A 54 -1.17 1.48 0.30
N TYR A 55 -1.97 2.29 -0.38
CA TYR A 55 -2.22 3.66 0.06
C TYR A 55 -3.47 3.65 0.96
N VAL A 56 -3.37 4.24 2.14
CA VAL A 56 -4.41 4.14 3.17
C VAL A 56 -4.89 5.53 3.57
N GLN A 57 -6.21 5.71 3.57
CA GLN A 57 -6.88 6.82 4.23
C GLN A 57 -7.69 6.31 5.42
N LEU A 58 -7.71 7.09 6.49
CA LEU A 58 -8.40 6.77 7.74
C LEU A 58 -9.56 7.75 7.93
N PHE A 59 -10.67 7.25 8.45
CA PHE A 59 -11.85 8.06 8.74
C PHE A 59 -12.40 7.67 10.11
N ASP A 60 -12.60 8.66 10.98
CA ASP A 60 -13.32 8.45 12.24
C ASP A 60 -14.83 8.31 12.01
N VAL A 61 -15.41 7.41 12.79
CA VAL A 61 -16.82 7.06 12.77
C VAL A 61 -17.32 6.92 14.20
N ALA A 62 -18.44 7.55 14.51
CA ALA A 62 -19.06 7.40 15.81
C ALA A 62 -19.44 5.93 16.07
N ASP A 63 -19.28 5.45 17.30
CA ASP A 63 -19.52 4.05 17.69
C ASP A 63 -20.90 3.53 17.24
N ASP A 64 -21.95 4.35 17.35
CA ASP A 64 -23.30 3.98 16.94
C ASP A 64 -23.41 3.82 15.41
N ASP A 65 -22.73 4.67 14.64
CA ASP A 65 -22.65 4.51 13.19
C ASP A 65 -21.82 3.27 12.83
N ALA A 66 -20.70 3.02 13.52
CA ALA A 66 -19.88 1.82 13.29
C ALA A 66 -20.68 0.52 13.50
N LYS A 67 -21.45 0.43 14.59
CA LYS A 67 -22.36 -0.71 14.85
C LYS A 67 -23.44 -0.86 13.78
N GLN A 68 -24.04 0.24 13.33
CA GLN A 68 -25.05 0.23 12.28
C GLN A 68 -24.47 -0.20 10.92
N ILE A 69 -23.25 0.26 10.59
CA ILE A 69 -22.54 -0.17 9.39
C ILE A 69 -22.23 -1.66 9.48
N ALA A 70 -21.71 -2.15 10.62
CA ALA A 70 -21.41 -3.57 10.83
C ALA A 70 -22.65 -4.46 10.61
N ALA A 71 -23.81 -4.07 11.16
CA ALA A 71 -25.07 -4.80 10.95
C ALA A 71 -25.49 -4.85 9.48
N GLN A 72 -25.26 -3.78 8.70
CA GLN A 72 -25.53 -3.77 7.26
C GLN A 72 -24.53 -4.61 6.48
N ILE A 73 -23.24 -4.61 6.86
CA ILE A 73 -22.20 -5.44 6.24
C ILE A 73 -22.55 -6.92 6.38
N GLN A 74 -23.02 -7.36 7.55
CA GLN A 74 -23.42 -8.77 7.79
C GLN A 74 -24.53 -9.25 6.84
N GLY A 75 -25.40 -8.34 6.39
CA GLY A 75 -26.44 -8.64 5.40
C GLY A 75 -26.03 -8.42 3.94
N ALA A 76 -24.84 -7.88 3.68
CA ALA A 76 -24.38 -7.59 2.32
C ALA A 76 -23.94 -8.88 1.61
N THR A 77 -24.32 -9.02 0.33
CA THR A 77 -23.88 -10.13 -0.52
C THR A 77 -22.86 -9.60 -1.53
N ALA A 78 -21.68 -10.20 -1.56
CA ALA A 78 -20.71 -9.93 -2.61
C ALA A 78 -21.17 -10.61 -3.91
N ASN A 79 -21.32 -9.82 -4.97
CA ASN A 79 -21.76 -10.30 -6.28
C ASN A 79 -21.15 -9.43 -7.37
N SER A 80 -19.86 -9.63 -7.63
CA SER A 80 -19.18 -8.97 -8.74
C SER A 80 -19.47 -9.71 -10.06
N PRO A 81 -20.15 -9.06 -11.04
CA PRO A 81 -20.38 -9.67 -12.34
C PRO A 81 -19.08 -9.90 -13.13
N THR A 82 -18.07 -9.06 -12.94
CA THR A 82 -16.83 -9.12 -13.74
C THR A 82 -15.79 -10.07 -13.12
N PHE A 83 -15.62 -10.01 -11.80
CA PHE A 83 -14.49 -10.66 -11.10
C PHE A 83 -14.93 -11.83 -10.21
N GLY A 84 -16.23 -11.95 -9.90
CA GLY A 84 -16.72 -12.89 -8.88
C GLY A 84 -16.45 -14.37 -9.18
N SER A 85 -16.41 -14.78 -10.45
CA SER A 85 -16.23 -16.18 -10.83
C SER A 85 -14.79 -16.69 -10.71
N THR A 86 -13.79 -15.80 -10.77
CA THR A 86 -12.37 -16.17 -10.62
C THR A 86 -11.81 -15.81 -9.26
N TYR A 87 -12.49 -14.93 -8.51
CA TYR A 87 -12.06 -14.47 -7.20
C TYR A 87 -11.74 -15.65 -6.24
N PRO A 88 -10.61 -15.62 -5.50
CA PRO A 88 -9.68 -14.48 -5.36
C PRO A 88 -8.68 -14.33 -6.51
N LEU A 89 -8.57 -15.30 -7.42
CA LEU A 89 -7.62 -15.24 -8.53
C LEU A 89 -8.02 -14.14 -9.53
N PRO A 90 -7.03 -13.46 -10.14
CA PRO A 90 -7.31 -12.44 -11.13
C PRO A 90 -7.94 -13.06 -12.37
N ILE A 91 -8.77 -12.28 -13.07
CA ILE A 91 -9.23 -12.67 -14.39
C ILE A 91 -8.04 -12.76 -15.39
N PRO A 92 -8.16 -13.54 -16.47
CA PRO A 92 -7.15 -13.61 -17.52
C PRO A 92 -6.71 -12.24 -18.05
N GLN A 93 -5.42 -12.12 -18.37
CA GLN A 93 -4.77 -10.85 -18.74
C GLN A 93 -5.37 -10.21 -20.00
N ASP A 94 -5.82 -11.03 -20.95
CA ASP A 94 -6.48 -10.63 -22.19
C ASP A 94 -7.89 -10.06 -21.97
N LEU A 95 -8.54 -10.38 -20.85
CA LEU A 95 -9.85 -9.85 -20.46
C LEU A 95 -9.76 -8.56 -19.64
N LEU A 96 -8.61 -8.25 -19.05
CA LEU A 96 -8.44 -7.06 -18.19
C LEU A 96 -8.66 -5.74 -18.92
N ALA A 97 -8.36 -5.66 -20.22
CA ALA A 97 -8.50 -4.43 -20.99
C ALA A 97 -9.96 -4.02 -21.21
N SER A 98 -10.89 -4.97 -21.18
CA SER A 98 -12.34 -4.76 -21.35
C SER A 98 -13.14 -4.91 -20.05
N ALA A 99 -12.49 -5.30 -18.96
CA ALA A 99 -13.12 -5.44 -17.65
C ALA A 99 -13.50 -4.09 -17.03
N SER A 100 -14.44 -4.12 -16.08
CA SER A 100 -14.93 -2.92 -15.39
C SER A 100 -13.80 -2.19 -14.65
N SER A 101 -13.69 -0.88 -14.88
CA SER A 101 -12.82 0.01 -14.11
C SER A 101 -13.47 0.50 -12.81
N GLU A 102 -14.77 0.26 -12.63
CA GLU A 102 -15.49 0.61 -11.42
C GLU A 102 -15.29 -0.48 -10.35
N PRO A 103 -15.15 -0.11 -9.06
CA PRO A 103 -14.97 -1.10 -8.00
C PRO A 103 -16.22 -1.97 -7.83
N GLU A 104 -16.06 -3.29 -7.92
CA GLU A 104 -17.12 -4.28 -7.70
C GLU A 104 -16.84 -5.11 -6.45
N LEU A 105 -17.82 -5.22 -5.55
CA LEU A 105 -17.68 -5.98 -4.30
C LEU A 105 -17.53 -7.49 -4.59
N CYS A 106 -16.37 -8.05 -4.25
CA CYS A 106 -16.02 -9.45 -4.50
C CYS A 106 -16.03 -10.31 -3.24
N GLU A 107 -15.75 -9.73 -2.08
CA GLU A 107 -15.77 -10.46 -0.81
C GLU A 107 -16.15 -9.54 0.35
N VAL A 108 -16.90 -10.09 1.31
CA VAL A 108 -17.06 -9.54 2.66
C VAL A 108 -16.40 -10.52 3.62
N ARG A 109 -15.34 -10.08 4.29
CA ARG A 109 -14.54 -10.90 5.20
C ARG A 109 -14.78 -10.44 6.64
N LEU A 110 -15.20 -11.37 7.50
CA LEU A 110 -15.23 -11.18 8.96
C LEU A 110 -13.89 -11.64 9.54
N HIS A 111 -13.29 -10.82 10.40
CA HIS A 111 -12.05 -11.14 11.11
C HIS A 111 -12.35 -11.60 12.54
N ASP A 112 -11.40 -12.32 13.14
CA ASP A 112 -11.51 -12.81 14.52
C ASP A 112 -11.68 -11.67 15.56
N SER A 113 -11.23 -10.46 15.24
CA SER A 113 -11.41 -9.26 16.06
C SER A 113 -12.86 -8.74 16.08
N GLY A 114 -13.73 -9.24 15.19
CA GLY A 114 -15.06 -8.70 14.94
C GLY A 114 -15.10 -7.57 13.90
N ASP A 115 -13.96 -7.26 13.29
CA ASP A 115 -13.86 -6.29 12.20
C ASP A 115 -14.31 -6.88 10.86
N PHE A 116 -14.65 -6.01 9.92
CA PHE A 116 -15.06 -6.41 8.58
C PHE A 116 -14.17 -5.78 7.52
N SER A 117 -13.74 -6.56 6.54
CA SER A 117 -13.14 -6.05 5.29
C SER A 117 -14.04 -6.31 4.10
N LEU A 118 -14.28 -5.28 3.30
CA LEU A 118 -14.94 -5.35 2.01
C LEU A 118 -13.90 -5.24 0.93
N ILE A 119 -13.75 -6.29 0.11
CA ILE A 119 -12.75 -6.35 -0.95
C ILE A 119 -13.43 -6.08 -2.29
N PHE A 120 -12.96 -5.04 -2.97
CA PHE A 120 -13.44 -4.60 -4.26
C PHE A 120 -12.39 -4.88 -5.35
N CYS A 121 -12.83 -5.47 -6.46
CA CYS A 121 -11.98 -5.61 -7.63
C CYS A 121 -12.30 -4.55 -8.68
N SER A 122 -11.27 -4.07 -9.37
CA SER A 122 -11.42 -3.22 -10.56
C SER A 122 -10.25 -3.44 -11.53
N ALA A 123 -10.48 -3.22 -12.82
CA ALA A 123 -9.43 -3.21 -13.83
C ALA A 123 -8.78 -1.83 -13.90
N ARG A 124 -7.46 -1.78 -13.71
CA ARG A 124 -6.65 -0.57 -13.80
C ARG A 124 -5.53 -0.77 -14.79
N TRP A 125 -4.87 0.32 -15.17
CA TRP A 125 -3.70 0.26 -16.03
C TRP A 125 -2.64 1.25 -15.58
N HIS A 126 -1.41 1.00 -16.04
CA HIS A 126 -0.31 1.94 -15.95
C HIS A 126 0.46 1.93 -17.26
N ASP A 127 1.21 3.00 -17.52
CA ASP A 127 2.08 3.10 -18.68
C ASP A 127 3.41 2.39 -18.39
N ASP A 128 3.72 1.38 -19.20
CA ASP A 128 5.04 0.79 -19.30
C ASP A 128 5.85 1.58 -20.35
N LYS A 129 6.83 2.34 -19.85
CA LYS A 129 7.64 3.26 -20.64
C LYS A 129 8.95 2.58 -21.03
N ASN A 130 9.16 2.40 -22.33
CA ASN A 130 10.44 1.95 -22.86
C ASN A 130 11.11 3.08 -23.63
N ALA A 131 12.41 3.22 -23.44
CA ALA A 131 13.22 4.24 -24.07
C ALA A 131 14.34 3.55 -24.85
N TYR A 132 14.43 3.89 -26.13
CA TYR A 132 15.43 3.36 -27.05
C TYR A 132 16.25 4.52 -27.57
N GLU A 133 17.56 4.42 -27.43
CA GLU A 133 18.51 5.33 -28.05
C GLU A 133 18.59 5.04 -29.56
N ALA A 134 18.95 6.04 -30.38
CA ALA A 134 18.99 5.91 -31.84
C ALA A 134 19.71 4.64 -32.34
N LYS A 135 20.81 4.25 -31.68
CA LYS A 135 21.60 3.05 -32.01
C LYS A 135 20.87 1.73 -31.82
N GLU A 136 19.81 1.72 -31.02
CA GLU A 136 18.98 0.55 -30.71
C GLU A 136 17.78 0.45 -31.67
N LEU A 137 17.57 1.47 -32.48
CA LEU A 137 16.41 1.56 -33.37
C LEU A 137 16.64 0.82 -34.69
N PRO A 138 15.62 0.12 -35.20
CA PRO A 138 15.67 -0.43 -36.55
C PRO A 138 15.88 0.67 -37.60
N LYS A 139 16.61 0.36 -38.67
CA LYS A 139 16.94 1.30 -39.75
C LYS A 139 15.70 2.03 -40.31
N HIS A 140 14.58 1.33 -40.52
CA HIS A 140 13.37 1.96 -41.05
C HIS A 140 12.81 3.07 -40.14
N VAL A 141 12.99 2.98 -38.82
CA VAL A 141 12.59 4.03 -37.88
C VAL A 141 13.51 5.25 -38.02
N LEU A 142 14.83 5.02 -38.10
CA LEU A 142 15.83 6.08 -38.29
C LEU A 142 15.64 6.81 -39.62
N ASP A 143 15.35 6.06 -40.68
CA ASP A 143 15.10 6.60 -42.03
C ASP A 143 13.78 7.39 -42.07
N THR A 144 12.74 6.93 -41.35
CA THR A 144 11.43 7.61 -41.27
C THR A 144 11.52 8.90 -40.44
N TYR A 145 12.25 8.86 -39.33
CA TYR A 145 12.41 9.97 -38.39
C TYR A 145 13.85 10.46 -38.41
N ASN A 146 14.23 11.12 -39.51
CA ASN A 146 15.58 11.64 -39.69
C ASN A 146 16.00 12.55 -38.52
N GLY A 147 17.17 12.27 -37.92
CA GLY A 147 17.70 13.01 -36.77
C GLY A 147 17.08 12.65 -35.42
N ILE A 148 16.38 11.52 -35.30
CA ILE A 148 15.88 11.05 -34.00
C ILE A 148 17.02 10.59 -33.10
N ASP A 149 17.17 11.23 -31.93
CA ASP A 149 18.13 10.80 -30.91
C ASP A 149 17.57 9.66 -30.05
N LYS A 150 16.25 9.67 -29.83
CA LYS A 150 15.57 8.79 -28.88
C LYS A 150 14.13 8.53 -29.28
N LEU A 151 13.71 7.27 -29.23
CA LEU A 151 12.31 6.86 -29.29
C LEU A 151 11.83 6.48 -27.89
N VAL A 152 10.69 7.02 -27.48
CA VAL A 152 10.02 6.62 -26.24
C VAL A 152 8.68 5.99 -26.59
N THR A 153 8.48 4.73 -26.21
CA THR A 153 7.21 4.03 -26.38
C THR A 153 6.50 3.91 -25.04
N TYR A 154 5.17 3.98 -25.09
CA TYR A 154 4.30 3.77 -23.95
C TYR A 154 3.34 2.63 -24.29
N ARG A 155 3.27 1.63 -23.42
CA ARG A 155 2.32 0.52 -23.52
C ARG A 155 1.45 0.50 -22.27
N LYS A 156 0.13 0.46 -22.44
CA LYS A 156 -0.78 0.23 -21.31
C LYS A 156 -0.65 -1.21 -20.82
N VAL A 157 -0.32 -1.37 -19.54
CA VAL A 157 -0.32 -2.66 -18.86
C VAL A 157 -1.47 -2.67 -17.88
N TYR A 158 -2.48 -3.47 -18.20
CA TYR A 158 -3.67 -3.64 -17.37
C TYR A 158 -3.40 -4.63 -16.23
N TYR A 159 -4.02 -4.41 -15.08
CA TYR A 159 -3.96 -5.26 -13.90
C TYR A 159 -5.29 -5.19 -13.13
N GLN A 160 -5.62 -6.27 -12.42
CA GLN A 160 -6.72 -6.26 -11.46
C GLN A 160 -6.21 -5.67 -10.14
N ALA A 161 -6.92 -4.66 -9.63
CA ALA A 161 -6.69 -4.07 -8.32
C ALA A 161 -7.68 -4.63 -7.30
N TYR A 162 -7.24 -4.88 -6.07
CA TYR A 162 -8.00 -5.40 -4.93
C TYR A 162 -8.11 -4.32 -3.85
N ASP A 163 -8.91 -3.28 -4.03
CA ASP A 163 -9.06 -2.26 -2.98
C ASP A 163 -9.89 -2.78 -1.81
N VAL A 164 -9.63 -2.27 -0.61
CA VAL A 164 -10.28 -2.76 0.61
C VAL A 164 -10.84 -1.61 1.42
N VAL A 165 -12.04 -1.79 1.94
CA VAL A 165 -12.59 -0.96 3.01
C VAL A 165 -12.72 -1.81 4.26
N THR A 166 -11.96 -1.47 5.30
CA THR A 166 -12.02 -2.17 6.59
C THR A 166 -12.73 -1.30 7.61
N LEU A 167 -13.80 -1.84 8.20
CA LEU A 167 -14.46 -1.27 9.36
C LEU A 167 -13.87 -1.86 10.63
N ARG A 168 -13.24 -1.02 11.45
CA ARG A 168 -12.76 -1.33 12.79
C ARG A 168 -13.84 -1.02 13.81
N VAL A 169 -14.69 -2.00 14.08
CA VAL A 169 -15.95 -1.78 14.81
C VAL A 169 -15.68 -1.24 16.21
N ASN A 170 -14.73 -1.85 16.91
CA ASN A 170 -14.39 -1.49 18.29
C ASN A 170 -13.50 -0.24 18.41
N LEU A 171 -12.96 0.25 17.29
CA LEU A 171 -12.11 1.44 17.24
C LEU A 171 -12.84 2.66 16.66
N GLY A 172 -14.09 2.50 16.20
CA GLY A 172 -14.83 3.60 15.56
C GLY A 172 -14.11 4.14 14.31
N ARG A 173 -13.49 3.28 13.50
CA ARG A 173 -12.61 3.71 12.39
C ARG A 173 -12.91 2.96 11.09
N ILE A 174 -12.81 3.67 9.97
CA ILE A 174 -12.78 3.08 8.63
C ILE A 174 -11.41 3.29 8.00
N GLU A 175 -10.89 2.24 7.39
CA GLU A 175 -9.63 2.21 6.65
C GLU A 175 -9.94 1.96 5.18
N VAL A 176 -9.61 2.91 4.30
CA VAL A 176 -9.75 2.74 2.85
C VAL A 176 -8.37 2.49 2.26
N CYS A 177 -8.13 1.28 1.78
CA CYS A 177 -6.84 0.76 1.34
C CYS A 177 -6.84 0.54 -0.18
N ILE A 178 -6.04 1.33 -0.89
CA ILE A 178 -5.91 1.27 -2.35
C ILE A 178 -4.69 0.44 -2.76
N GLU A 179 -4.88 -0.58 -3.60
CA GLU A 179 -3.78 -1.44 -4.06
C GLU A 179 -2.85 -0.76 -5.06
N ALA A 180 -1.59 -1.21 -5.06
CA ALA A 180 -0.57 -0.93 -6.06
C ALA A 180 -0.42 0.58 -6.32
N PRO A 181 -0.30 1.40 -5.26
CA PRO A 181 -0.32 2.85 -5.38
C PRO A 181 0.87 3.38 -6.20
N THR A 182 1.94 2.62 -6.33
CA THR A 182 3.10 2.91 -7.19
C THR A 182 2.80 2.85 -8.68
N LYS A 183 1.75 2.14 -9.09
CA LYS A 183 1.28 2.07 -10.49
C LYS A 183 0.32 3.21 -10.84
N ALA A 184 -0.28 3.88 -9.85
CA ALA A 184 -1.17 5.01 -10.07
C ALA A 184 -0.39 6.32 -10.18
N LYS A 185 -0.90 7.28 -10.95
CA LYS A 185 -0.34 8.65 -10.90
C LYS A 185 -0.71 9.29 -9.56
N LYS A 186 0.16 10.15 -9.02
CA LYS A 186 -0.07 10.80 -7.72
C LYS A 186 -1.38 11.61 -7.66
N ALA A 187 -1.82 12.22 -8.77
CA ALA A 187 -3.11 12.91 -8.79
C ALA A 187 -4.31 11.95 -8.81
N GLU A 188 -4.14 10.72 -9.31
CA GLU A 188 -5.20 9.71 -9.39
C GLU A 188 -5.39 9.00 -8.04
N ILE A 189 -4.28 8.70 -7.33
CA ILE A 189 -4.34 7.92 -6.08
C ILE A 189 -5.19 8.59 -5.00
N GLU A 190 -5.22 9.93 -4.94
CA GLU A 190 -6.01 10.68 -3.96
C GLU A 190 -7.52 10.61 -4.23
N GLY A 191 -7.94 10.35 -5.47
CA GLY A 191 -9.35 10.21 -5.85
C GLY A 191 -9.90 8.78 -5.75
N LEU A 192 -9.03 7.76 -5.68
CA LEU A 192 -9.44 6.36 -5.62
C LEU A 192 -10.22 6.00 -4.35
N PRO A 193 -9.85 6.47 -3.13
CA PRO A 193 -10.63 6.21 -1.92
C PRO A 193 -12.09 6.63 -2.03
N LEU A 194 -12.37 7.80 -2.62
CA LEU A 194 -13.73 8.29 -2.84
C LEU A 194 -14.53 7.37 -3.77
N LYS A 195 -13.90 6.82 -4.82
CA LYS A 195 -14.55 5.85 -5.72
C LYS A 195 -14.94 4.57 -4.98
N VAL A 196 -14.04 4.03 -4.16
CA VAL A 196 -14.29 2.81 -3.40
C VAL A 196 -15.37 3.04 -2.32
N LEU A 197 -15.35 4.18 -1.62
CA LEU A 197 -16.42 4.57 -0.69
C LEU A 197 -17.77 4.72 -1.39
N SER A 198 -17.77 5.26 -2.61
CA SER A 198 -18.99 5.37 -3.43
C SER A 198 -19.54 4.00 -3.82
N ALA A 199 -18.66 3.05 -4.17
CA ALA A 199 -19.06 1.66 -4.41
C ALA A 199 -19.61 0.99 -3.14
N CYS A 200 -19.01 1.24 -1.96
CA CYS A 200 -19.56 0.76 -0.68
C CYS A 200 -21.00 1.24 -0.47
N ALA A 201 -21.29 2.49 -0.82
CA ALA A 201 -22.62 3.09 -0.66
C ALA A 201 -23.72 2.43 -1.53
N LEU A 202 -23.35 1.65 -2.55
CA LEU A 202 -24.29 0.83 -3.35
C LEU A 202 -24.74 -0.42 -2.59
N HIS A 203 -23.91 -0.94 -1.70
CA HIS A 203 -24.18 -2.15 -0.92
C HIS A 203 -24.63 -1.84 0.51
N ILE A 204 -24.17 -0.72 1.07
CA ILE A 204 -24.35 -0.35 2.48
C ILE A 204 -24.78 1.11 2.56
N ALA A 205 -26.04 1.34 2.92
CA ALA A 205 -26.66 2.67 2.90
C ALA A 205 -25.92 3.69 3.79
N LYS A 206 -25.32 3.25 4.91
CA LYS A 206 -24.59 4.13 5.82
C LYS A 206 -23.25 4.67 5.28
N PHE A 207 -22.73 4.12 4.19
CA PHE A 207 -21.60 4.73 3.49
C PHE A 207 -22.01 5.94 2.62
N LYS A 208 -23.31 6.17 2.37
CA LYS A 208 -23.76 7.35 1.63
C LYS A 208 -23.33 8.63 2.35
N GLY A 209 -22.67 9.52 1.60
CA GLY A 209 -22.15 10.78 2.14
C GLY A 209 -20.85 10.66 2.93
N MET A 210 -20.32 9.45 3.16
CA MET A 210 -19.06 9.26 3.87
C MET A 210 -17.87 9.91 3.15
N GLY A 211 -17.88 9.89 1.82
CA GLY A 211 -16.87 10.57 1.01
C GLY A 211 -16.88 12.10 1.10
N ALA A 212 -17.88 12.71 1.75
CA ALA A 212 -17.89 14.15 2.03
C ALA A 212 -17.17 14.49 3.34
N LYS A 213 -16.91 13.51 4.21
CA LYS A 213 -16.06 13.70 5.39
C LYS A 213 -14.60 13.71 4.94
N PRO A 214 -13.79 14.67 5.40
CA PRO A 214 -12.35 14.61 5.14
C PRO A 214 -11.76 13.40 5.89
N PRO A 215 -10.74 12.73 5.32
CA PRO A 215 -9.97 11.73 6.05
C PRO A 215 -9.16 12.40 7.18
N GLU A 216 -8.73 11.60 8.13
CA GLU A 216 -7.89 12.05 9.24
C GLU A 216 -6.59 12.71 8.76
N ASN A 217 -6.18 13.76 9.48
CA ASN A 217 -4.91 14.42 9.20
C ASN A 217 -3.75 13.69 9.86
N LEU A 218 -2.95 13.00 9.05
CA LEU A 218 -1.81 12.20 9.49
C LEU A 218 -0.52 13.01 9.65
N PHE A 219 -0.54 14.32 9.37
CA PHE A 219 0.67 15.15 9.41
C PHE A 219 1.33 15.19 10.81
N PRO A 220 0.59 15.32 11.93
CA PRO A 220 1.18 15.32 13.27
C PRO A 220 2.01 14.07 13.58
N ALA A 221 1.61 12.92 13.05
CA ALA A 221 2.28 11.66 13.30
C ALA A 221 3.73 11.61 12.79
N ILE A 222 4.08 12.41 11.77
CA ILE A 222 5.44 12.46 11.23
C ILE A 222 6.44 12.85 12.32
N ALA A 223 6.20 13.95 13.02
CA ALA A 223 7.07 14.40 14.09
C ALA A 223 6.89 13.54 15.34
N GLY A 224 5.65 13.20 15.72
CA GLY A 224 5.35 12.40 16.90
C GLY A 224 6.09 11.06 16.90
N MET A 225 6.05 10.33 15.79
CA MET A 225 6.72 9.04 15.67
C MET A 225 8.24 9.16 15.55
N TYR A 226 8.75 10.18 14.84
CA TYR A 226 10.19 10.39 14.71
C TYR A 226 10.85 10.65 16.07
N TYR A 227 10.29 11.56 16.86
CA TYR A 227 10.86 11.94 18.16
C TYR A 227 10.62 10.90 19.26
N HIS A 228 9.72 9.93 19.04
CA HIS A 228 9.52 8.82 19.96
C HIS A 228 10.53 7.69 19.68
N GLY A 229 11.66 7.68 20.38
CA GLY A 229 12.84 6.85 20.08
C GLY A 229 12.64 5.33 20.03
N THR A 230 11.51 4.80 20.52
CA THR A 230 11.17 3.37 20.43
C THR A 230 10.12 3.05 19.36
N GLU A 231 9.65 4.05 18.60
CA GLU A 231 8.68 3.84 17.54
C GLU A 231 9.36 3.32 16.28
N GLY A 232 9.19 2.03 16.01
CA GLY A 232 9.75 1.35 14.84
C GLY A 232 11.24 1.61 14.62
N LYS A 233 11.72 1.28 13.43
CA LYS A 233 13.06 1.61 12.96
C LYS A 233 12.96 2.67 11.88
N VAL A 234 13.56 3.85 12.08
CA VAL A 234 13.51 4.92 11.06
C VAL A 234 14.42 4.57 9.89
N MET A 235 13.81 4.33 8.73
CA MET A 235 14.50 3.96 7.48
C MET A 235 14.66 5.12 6.51
N GLY A 236 13.88 6.20 6.68
CA GLY A 236 14.03 7.39 5.88
C GLY A 236 13.33 8.59 6.48
N LEU A 237 13.90 9.77 6.24
CA LEU A 237 13.43 11.04 6.79
C LEU A 237 13.66 12.15 5.76
N ALA A 238 12.66 13.00 5.55
CA ALA A 238 12.84 14.28 4.87
C ALA A 238 12.45 15.40 5.81
N PHE A 239 13.31 16.41 5.94
CA PHE A 239 13.14 17.48 6.92
C PHE A 239 13.74 18.81 6.45
N ARG A 240 13.20 19.89 7.02
CA ARG A 240 13.79 21.23 6.94
C ARG A 240 14.51 21.55 8.25
N THR A 241 15.72 22.07 8.13
CA THR A 241 16.48 22.60 9.27
C THR A 241 16.04 24.02 9.60
N MET A 242 16.27 24.48 10.84
CA MET A 242 16.00 25.88 11.23
C MET A 242 16.82 26.90 10.42
N THR A 243 17.94 26.49 9.84
CA THR A 243 18.78 27.31 8.95
C THR A 243 18.30 27.32 7.49
N GLY A 244 17.18 26.64 7.19
CA GLY A 244 16.55 26.65 5.88
C GLY A 244 17.02 25.57 4.91
N SER A 245 18.03 24.77 5.26
CA SER A 245 18.46 23.62 4.44
C SER A 245 17.40 22.51 4.45
N ILE A 246 17.20 21.89 3.29
CA ILE A 246 16.31 20.76 3.07
C ILE A 246 17.16 19.51 2.92
N LYS A 247 16.84 18.48 3.69
CA LYS A 247 17.57 17.21 3.69
C LYS A 247 16.61 16.05 3.49
N LYS A 248 17.10 15.02 2.79
CA LYS A 248 16.42 13.75 2.62
C LYS A 248 17.43 12.63 2.81
N GLU A 249 17.18 11.81 3.80
CA GLU A 249 18.08 10.78 4.29
C GLU A 249 17.37 9.42 4.25
N ARG A 250 18.13 8.37 3.94
CA ARG A 250 17.60 7.01 3.81
C ARG A 250 18.66 5.99 4.22
N MET A 251 18.25 5.02 5.02
CA MET A 251 19.06 3.87 5.40
C MET A 251 18.88 2.73 4.38
N THR A 252 19.92 1.92 4.19
CA THR A 252 19.76 0.61 3.56
C THR A 252 19.07 -0.35 4.55
N PRO A 253 18.35 -1.38 4.07
CA PRO A 253 17.58 -2.29 4.94
C PRO A 253 18.38 -2.90 6.12
N ASP A 254 19.64 -3.26 5.87
CA ASP A 254 20.50 -3.93 6.86
C ASP A 254 21.15 -2.99 7.88
N ASN A 255 21.01 -1.67 7.72
CA ASN A 255 21.66 -0.69 8.59
C ASN A 255 20.88 -0.42 9.88
N VAL A 256 21.49 0.32 10.80
CA VAL A 256 20.85 0.79 12.04
C VAL A 256 19.71 1.78 11.78
N ASP A 257 18.88 2.01 12.79
CA ASP A 257 17.91 3.11 12.81
C ASP A 257 18.59 4.45 12.49
N LEU A 258 18.02 5.24 11.58
CA LEU A 258 18.54 6.55 11.17
C LEU A 258 18.79 7.48 12.36
N ARG A 259 17.95 7.43 13.40
CA ARG A 259 18.09 8.23 14.62
C ARG A 259 19.40 7.97 15.36
N ASN A 260 19.96 6.78 15.18
CA ASN A 260 21.21 6.32 15.78
C ASN A 260 22.40 6.35 14.81
N GLU A 261 22.18 6.73 13.55
CA GLU A 261 23.24 6.88 12.57
C GLU A 261 24.13 8.07 12.95
N LYS A 262 25.46 7.90 12.87
CA LYS A 262 26.43 8.84 13.45
C LYS A 262 26.37 10.22 12.79
N PHE A 263 26.22 10.28 11.47
CA PHE A 263 26.17 11.53 10.72
C PHE A 263 24.87 12.30 11.04
N HIS A 264 23.73 11.63 11.00
CA HIS A 264 22.42 12.19 11.37
C HIS A 264 22.42 12.67 12.83
N HIS A 265 22.90 11.83 13.76
CA HIS A 265 22.95 12.16 15.18
C HIS A 265 23.83 13.39 15.46
N ALA A 266 25.02 13.46 14.85
CA ALA A 266 25.91 14.62 14.96
C ALA A 266 25.27 15.89 14.38
N GLY A 267 24.61 15.79 13.22
CA GLY A 267 23.89 16.89 12.59
C GLY A 267 22.72 17.40 13.45
N MET A 268 21.95 16.48 14.03
CA MET A 268 20.86 16.81 14.94
C MET A 268 21.33 17.50 16.21
N ASN A 269 22.44 17.05 16.81
CA ASN A 269 23.04 17.70 17.98
C ASN A 269 23.52 19.12 17.66
N ALA A 270 24.15 19.33 16.50
CA ALA A 270 24.58 20.66 16.06
C ALA A 270 23.41 21.64 15.84
N LEU A 271 22.21 21.12 15.53
CA LEU A 271 20.99 21.90 15.36
C LEU A 271 20.14 22.01 16.65
N GLY A 272 20.65 21.53 17.79
CA GLY A 272 19.90 21.51 19.05
C GLY A 272 18.64 20.66 18.99
N GLN A 273 18.65 19.59 18.20
CA GLN A 273 17.53 18.68 17.96
C GLN A 273 16.29 19.34 17.32
N LYS A 274 16.46 20.49 16.67
CA LYS A 274 15.35 21.24 16.03
C LYS A 274 15.33 21.04 14.53
N ILE A 275 14.48 20.13 14.08
CA ILE A 275 14.13 19.97 12.66
C ILE A 275 12.61 19.91 12.49
N SER A 276 12.16 20.19 11.27
CA SER A 276 10.77 20.09 10.88
C SER A 276 10.63 18.96 9.84
N PRO A 277 10.33 17.74 10.28
CA PRO A 277 10.16 16.60 9.38
C PRO A 277 8.84 16.71 8.60
N TYR A 278 8.85 16.27 7.35
CA TYR A 278 7.67 16.26 6.47
C TYR A 278 7.53 14.96 5.65
N GLU A 279 8.54 14.09 5.66
CA GLU A 279 8.38 12.69 5.24
C GLU A 279 9.05 11.78 6.27
N LEU A 280 8.46 10.62 6.54
CA LEU A 280 8.98 9.61 7.45
C LEU A 280 8.71 8.20 6.89
N THR A 281 9.72 7.33 6.91
CA THR A 281 9.58 5.89 6.66
C THR A 281 10.03 5.11 7.89
N LEU A 282 9.17 4.21 8.38
CA LEU A 282 9.41 3.35 9.53
C LEU A 282 9.23 1.88 9.14
N ASP A 283 10.11 1.02 9.64
CA ASP A 283 9.94 -0.43 9.61
C ASP A 283 9.58 -0.96 11.00
N TYR A 284 8.57 -1.83 11.07
CA TYR A 284 8.19 -2.60 12.25
C TYR A 284 8.59 -4.05 12.05
N GLU A 285 9.57 -4.50 12.82
CA GLU A 285 9.93 -5.91 12.91
C GLU A 285 8.96 -6.61 13.87
N MET A 286 8.21 -7.56 13.36
CA MET A 286 7.26 -8.35 14.13
C MET A 286 7.76 -9.78 14.25
N THR A 287 7.55 -10.40 15.41
CA THR A 287 8.02 -11.75 15.71
C THR A 287 6.94 -12.81 15.48
N THR A 288 5.67 -12.42 15.36
CA THR A 288 4.54 -13.37 15.27
C THR A 288 3.40 -12.82 14.41
N PRO A 289 3.31 -13.21 13.12
CA PRO A 289 4.32 -13.94 12.36
C PRO A 289 5.61 -13.11 12.18
N SER A 290 6.74 -13.78 11.93
CA SER A 290 7.99 -13.08 11.64
C SER A 290 7.87 -12.31 10.33
N THR A 291 7.73 -10.99 10.38
CA THR A 291 7.56 -10.15 9.21
C THR A 291 8.03 -8.73 9.46
N ILE A 292 8.24 -7.97 8.39
CA ILE A 292 8.46 -6.53 8.43
C ILE A 292 7.23 -5.86 7.83
N ALA A 293 6.70 -4.86 8.53
CA ALA A 293 5.74 -3.92 7.97
C ALA A 293 6.37 -2.54 7.85
N THR A 294 6.21 -1.90 6.71
CA THR A 294 6.76 -0.57 6.44
C THR A 294 5.62 0.44 6.41
N LEU A 295 5.73 1.50 7.21
CA LEU A 295 4.89 2.70 7.15
C LEU A 295 5.66 3.82 6.46
N LYS A 296 5.01 4.53 5.55
CA LYS A 296 5.55 5.75 4.94
C LYS A 296 4.52 6.87 4.96
N LEU A 297 4.88 7.96 5.63
CA LEU A 297 4.18 9.24 5.64
C LEU A 297 4.93 10.18 4.70
N ALA A 298 4.26 10.72 3.68
CA ALA A 298 4.91 11.48 2.62
C ALA A 298 4.18 12.79 2.31
N ALA A 299 4.27 13.75 3.24
CA ALA A 299 3.75 15.09 3.00
C ALA A 299 4.66 15.89 2.06
N LEU A 300 4.15 16.97 1.49
CA LEU A 300 4.95 17.87 0.68
C LEU A 300 5.67 18.86 1.59
N ILE A 301 6.88 19.27 1.21
CA ILE A 301 7.64 20.26 1.98
C ILE A 301 6.86 21.57 2.21
N ARG A 302 5.99 21.97 1.27
CA ARG A 302 5.14 23.16 1.39
C ARG A 302 4.20 23.11 2.60
N GLU A 303 3.86 21.92 3.09
CA GLU A 303 3.01 21.74 4.27
C GLU A 303 3.67 22.34 5.52
N LEU A 304 5.01 22.39 5.57
CA LEU A 304 5.75 23.06 6.66
C LEU A 304 5.52 24.56 6.73
N SER A 305 5.04 25.18 5.65
CA SER A 305 4.71 26.61 5.60
C SER A 305 3.21 26.85 5.75
N SER A 306 2.39 25.81 5.84
CA SER A 306 0.94 25.92 6.03
C SER A 306 0.61 26.24 7.48
N ALA A 307 -0.40 27.07 7.72
CA ALA A 307 -0.96 27.28 9.06
C ALA A 307 -1.65 26.00 9.59
N THR A 308 -2.16 25.18 8.68
CA THR A 308 -2.77 23.87 8.95
C THR A 308 -2.14 22.84 8.01
N PRO A 309 -0.96 22.29 8.35
CA PRO A 309 -0.31 21.26 7.54
C PRO A 309 -1.20 20.02 7.43
N THR A 310 -1.30 19.45 6.24
CA THR A 310 -2.18 18.30 5.98
C THR A 310 -1.46 17.13 5.34
N LEU A 311 -1.85 15.92 5.76
CA LEU A 311 -1.50 14.66 5.09
C LEU A 311 -2.68 13.70 5.23
N HIS A 312 -3.44 13.51 4.16
CA HIS A 312 -4.69 12.75 4.19
C HIS A 312 -4.55 11.24 3.95
N GLY A 313 -3.32 10.75 3.74
CA GLY A 313 -3.10 9.31 3.59
C GLY A 313 -1.65 8.92 3.72
N CYS A 314 -1.42 7.63 3.93
CA CYS A 314 -0.11 7.03 4.13
C CYS A 314 0.09 5.83 3.22
N TYR A 315 1.31 5.32 3.15
CA TYR A 315 1.61 4.06 2.47
C TYR A 315 1.99 3.01 3.50
N VAL A 316 1.38 1.84 3.40
CA VAL A 316 1.69 0.68 4.25
C VAL A 316 2.04 -0.50 3.37
N THR A 317 3.15 -1.16 3.67
CA THR A 317 3.55 -2.41 3.02
C THR A 317 3.67 -3.50 4.07
N SER A 318 2.92 -4.59 3.92
CA SER A 318 2.99 -5.76 4.81
C SER A 318 2.63 -7.04 4.04
N THR A 319 3.10 -8.19 4.49
CA THR A 319 2.68 -9.51 3.97
C THR A 319 1.62 -10.20 4.83
N SER A 320 1.27 -9.62 5.98
CA SER A 320 0.24 -10.14 6.88
C SER A 320 -0.68 -9.04 7.40
N PHE A 321 -1.93 -9.40 7.65
CA PHE A 321 -2.98 -8.51 8.10
C PHE A 321 -2.72 -8.04 9.52
N SER A 322 -2.25 -8.91 10.42
CA SER A 322 -1.90 -8.52 11.78
C SER A 322 -0.81 -7.45 11.82
N ALA A 323 0.19 -7.54 10.94
CA ALA A 323 1.24 -6.54 10.85
C ALA A 323 0.81 -5.24 10.18
N PHE A 324 -0.11 -5.35 9.22
CA PHE A 324 -0.76 -4.21 8.60
C PHE A 324 -1.60 -3.44 9.63
N GLU A 325 -2.42 -4.15 10.40
CA GLU A 325 -3.26 -3.60 11.47
C GLU A 325 -2.41 -2.98 12.58
N HIS A 326 -1.38 -3.69 13.06
CA HIS A 326 -0.46 -3.16 14.06
C HIS A 326 0.11 -1.81 13.62
N THR A 327 0.58 -1.73 12.37
CA THR A 327 1.15 -0.51 11.78
C THR A 327 0.16 0.66 11.82
N LEU A 328 -1.08 0.44 11.40
CA LEU A 328 -2.11 1.49 11.39
C LEU A 328 -2.53 1.89 12.82
N ASN A 329 -2.65 0.91 13.73
CA ASN A 329 -2.95 1.19 15.13
C ASN A 329 -1.86 2.04 15.78
N ARG A 330 -0.58 1.74 15.52
CA ARG A 330 0.54 2.59 15.97
C ARG A 330 0.42 4.00 15.42
N LEU A 331 0.22 4.15 14.11
CA LEU A 331 0.07 5.46 13.45
C LEU A 331 -0.99 6.33 14.13
N VAL A 332 -2.18 5.78 14.41
CA VAL A 332 -3.31 6.52 14.98
C VAL A 332 -3.02 7.03 16.41
N THR A 333 -2.08 6.43 17.14
CA THR A 333 -1.69 6.98 18.46
C THR A 333 -0.96 8.32 18.40
N TYR A 334 -0.54 8.77 17.21
CA TYR A 334 0.23 10.00 17.02
C TYR A 334 -0.49 11.08 16.19
N ILE A 335 -1.78 10.90 15.88
CA ILE A 335 -2.57 11.91 15.13
C ILE A 335 -3.44 12.80 16.04
N TYR A 336 -3.51 12.48 17.34
CA TYR A 336 -4.30 13.21 18.35
C TYR A 336 -3.44 13.94 19.39
#